data_AF-A0A7J9TFR2-F1
#
_entry.id   AF-A0A7J9TFR2-F1
#
_cell.length_a   1.000
_cell.length_b   1.000
_cell.length_c   1.000
_cell.angle_alpha   90.00
_cell.angle_beta   90.00
_cell.angle_gamma   90.00
#
_symmetry.space_group_name_H-M   'P 1'
#
loop_
_entity.id
_entity.type
_entity.pdbx_description
1 polymer ?
#
loop_
_entity_poly.entity_id
_entity_poly.type
_entity_poly.pdbx_seq_one_letter_code
_entity_poly.pdbx_strand_id
1 'polypeptide(L)'
;MSEIKTTLNLPASFPFSVKVRESEMPDFIKRTLAIELYREGKISLGKAAELAGVRNKWEMLTLLDKSSVPLNYTIEDFEKNLDTLERITG
;
A
#
# COMPACT_ATOMS: atom_id res chain seq x y z
N MET A 1 -7.49 1.44 22.37
CA MET A 1 -6.40 0.77 21.63
C MET A 1 -5.12 1.51 21.94
N SER A 2 -4.00 0.81 22.10
CA SER A 2 -2.68 1.43 22.24
C SER A 2 -2.20 1.90 20.87
N GLU A 3 -1.85 3.17 20.76
CA GLU A 3 -1.28 3.74 19.55
C GLU A 3 0.24 3.86 19.68
N ILE A 4 0.94 3.60 18.59
CA ILE A 4 2.38 3.85 18.47
C ILE A 4 2.56 5.02 17.51
N LYS A 5 3.28 6.06 17.95
CA LYS A 5 3.65 7.19 17.09
C LYS A 5 5.07 6.98 16.57
N THR A 6 5.23 7.10 15.26
CA THR A 6 6.54 7.10 14.60
C THR A 6 6.68 8.37 13.77
N THR A 7 7.89 8.90 13.66
CA THR A 7 8.22 10.07 12.84
C THR A 7 9.06 9.60 11.66
N LEU A 8 8.68 9.99 10.45
CA LEU A 8 9.40 9.66 9.21
C LEU A 8 9.98 10.94 8.61
N ASN A 9 11.27 10.91 8.29
CA ASN A 9 11.91 11.98 7.52
C ASN A 9 11.86 11.60 6.04
N LEU A 10 11.09 12.35 5.26
CA LEU A 10 10.99 12.17 3.82
C LEU A 10 11.68 13.32 3.09
N PRO A 11 12.17 13.10 1.86
CA PRO A 11 12.67 14.19 1.02
C PRO A 11 11.58 15.26 0.83
N ALA A 12 11.96 16.54 0.88
CA ALA A 12 11.01 17.65 0.67
C ALA A 12 10.33 17.61 -0.72
N SER A 13 10.94 16.95 -1.70
CA SER A 13 10.38 16.74 -3.03
C SER A 13 9.34 15.61 -3.10
N PHE A 14 9.26 14.74 -2.09
CA PHE A 14 8.44 13.54 -2.12
C PHE A 14 6.93 13.80 -2.34
N PRO A 15 6.28 14.78 -1.68
CA PRO A 15 4.87 15.11 -1.95
C PRO A 15 4.61 15.42 -3.43
N PHE A 16 5.55 16.09 -4.10
CA PHE A 16 5.46 16.41 -5.52
C PHE A 16 5.59 15.17 -6.40
N SER A 17 6.50 14.25 -6.06
CA SER A 17 6.71 12.99 -6.79
C SER A 17 5.46 12.11 -6.81
N VAL A 18 4.73 12.04 -5.70
CA VAL A 18 3.50 11.24 -5.59
C VAL A 18 2.23 12.04 -5.90
N LYS A 19 2.35 13.36 -6.17
CA LYS A 19 1.23 14.28 -6.40
C LYS A 19 0.21 14.31 -5.25
N VAL A 20 0.70 14.30 -4.01
CA VAL A 20 -0.12 14.35 -2.79
C VAL A 20 0.25 15.60 -1.99
N ARG A 21 -0.73 16.29 -1.40
CA ARG A 21 -0.46 17.46 -0.55
C ARG A 21 0.20 17.02 0.76
N GLU A 22 1.08 17.84 1.32
CA GLU A 22 1.72 17.55 2.63
C GLU A 22 0.71 17.24 3.73
N SER A 23 -0.43 17.95 3.75
CA SER A 23 -1.53 17.73 4.69
C SER A 23 -2.16 16.33 4.58
N GLU A 24 -2.10 15.71 3.41
CA GLU A 24 -2.67 14.38 3.12
C GLU A 24 -1.63 13.26 3.26
N MET A 25 -0.36 13.61 3.44
CA MET A 25 0.76 12.68 3.48
C MET A 25 0.62 11.59 4.56
N PRO A 26 0.18 11.88 5.80
CA PRO A 26 0.02 10.83 6.82
C PRO A 26 -0.97 9.75 6.42
N ASP A 27 -2.09 10.13 5.80
CA ASP A 27 -3.12 9.19 5.37
C ASP A 27 -2.68 8.41 4.12
N PHE A 28 -1.99 9.07 3.20
CA PHE A 28 -1.38 8.41 2.05
C PHE A 28 -0.40 7.32 2.49
N ILE A 29 0.56 7.65 3.36
CA ILE A 29 1.56 6.68 3.85
C ILE A 29 0.91 5.51 4.59
N LYS A 30 -0.05 5.78 5.49
CA LYS A 30 -0.76 4.72 6.24
C LYS A 30 -1.49 3.76 5.30
N ARG A 31 -2.18 4.29 4.29
CA ARG A 31 -2.91 3.48 3.31
C ARG A 31 -1.96 2.66 2.46
N THR A 32 -0.93 3.28 1.89
CA THR A 32 0.10 2.59 1.09
C THR A 32 0.75 1.47 1.89
N LEU A 33 1.13 1.73 3.15
CA LEU A 33 1.71 0.72 4.03
C LEU A 33 0.73 -0.42 4.33
N ALA A 34 -0.54 -0.11 4.60
CA ALA A 34 -1.57 -1.12 4.85
C ALA A 34 -1.81 -2.04 3.65
N ILE A 35 -1.79 -1.48 2.44
CA ILE A 35 -1.95 -2.22 1.19
C ILE A 35 -0.77 -3.18 1.01
N GLU A 36 0.47 -2.67 1.08
CA GLU A 36 1.66 -3.50 0.82
C GLU A 36 1.85 -4.58 1.89
N LEU A 37 1.65 -4.26 3.18
CA LEU A 37 1.72 -5.28 4.24
C LEU A 37 0.64 -6.36 4.10
N TYR A 38 -0.54 -6.01 3.57
CA TYR A 38 -1.57 -7.00 3.27
C TYR A 38 -1.20 -7.86 2.05
N ARG A 39 -0.70 -7.25 0.97
CA ARG A 39 -0.24 -7.94 -0.24
C ARG A 39 0.88 -8.94 0.05
N GLU A 40 1.81 -8.59 0.93
CA GLU A 40 2.89 -9.47 1.39
C GLU A 40 2.42 -10.54 2.41
N GLY A 41 1.14 -10.53 2.81
CA GLY A 41 0.60 -11.45 3.81
C GLY A 41 1.08 -11.21 5.25
N LYS A 42 1.77 -10.09 5.52
CA LYS A 42 2.31 -9.75 6.84
C LYS A 42 1.23 -9.35 7.84
N ILE A 43 0.11 -8.82 7.37
CA ILE A 43 -1.03 -8.44 8.21
C ILE A 43 -2.36 -8.97 7.64
N SER A 44 -3.32 -9.22 8.51
CA SER A 44 -4.67 -9.62 8.10
C SER A 44 -5.46 -8.45 7.50
N LEU A 45 -6.54 -8.75 6.75
CA LEU A 45 -7.44 -7.72 6.19
C LEU A 45 -8.01 -6.78 7.26
N GLY A 46 -8.30 -7.29 8.46
CA GLY A 46 -8.79 -6.47 9.57
C GLY A 46 -7.72 -5.52 10.11
N LYS A 47 -6.45 -5.97 10.19
CA LYS A 47 -5.34 -5.13 10.64
C LYS A 47 -4.94 -4.10 9.58
N ALA A 48 -5.06 -4.45 8.30
CA ALA A 48 -4.90 -3.51 7.21
C ALA A 48 -5.99 -2.43 7.22
N ALA A 49 -7.25 -2.80 7.48
CA ALA A 49 -8.36 -1.87 7.63
C ALA A 49 -8.13 -0.88 8.79
N GLU A 50 -7.67 -1.40 9.94
CA GLU A 50 -7.29 -0.61 11.11
C GLU A 50 -6.18 0.39 10.77
N LEU A 51 -5.09 -0.07 10.13
CA LEU A 51 -3.95 0.78 9.76
C LEU A 51 -4.32 1.84 8.72
N ALA A 52 -5.14 1.48 7.73
CA ALA A 52 -5.64 2.40 6.70
C ALA A 52 -6.65 3.43 7.23
N GLY A 53 -7.14 3.26 8.46
CA GLY A 53 -8.14 4.13 9.08
C GLY A 53 -9.53 4.00 8.45
N VAL A 54 -9.87 2.83 7.90
CA VAL A 54 -11.18 2.57 7.29
C VAL A 54 -12.09 1.82 8.26
N ARG A 55 -13.41 2.00 8.11
CA ARG A 55 -14.38 1.59 9.15
C ARG A 55 -14.58 0.08 9.24
N ASN A 56 -14.32 -0.65 8.15
CA ASN A 56 -14.57 -2.07 8.08
C ASN A 56 -13.78 -2.75 6.95
N LYS A 57 -13.85 -4.08 6.90
CA LYS A 57 -13.16 -4.91 5.90
C LYS A 57 -13.61 -4.62 4.45
N TRP A 58 -14.86 -4.21 4.22
CA TRP A 58 -15.37 -3.90 2.88
C TRP A 58 -14.77 -2.61 2.32
N GLU A 59 -14.63 -1.57 3.15
CA GLU A 59 -13.92 -0.36 2.77
C GLU A 59 -12.44 -0.66 2.46
N MET A 60 -11.82 -1.59 3.20
CA MET A 60 -10.46 -2.04 2.90
C MET A 60 -10.37 -2.81 1.58
N LEU A 61 -11.32 -3.72 1.29
CA LEU A 61 -11.39 -4.40 -0.01
C LEU A 61 -11.56 -3.39 -1.16
N THR A 62 -12.39 -2.37 -0.96
CA THR A 62 -12.57 -1.27 -1.94
C THR A 62 -11.28 -0.47 -2.11
N LEU A 63 -10.54 -0.24 -1.02
CA LEU A 63 -9.23 0.41 -1.07
C LEU A 63 -8.23 -0.43 -1.86
N LEU A 64 -8.15 -1.75 -1.61
CA LEU A 64 -7.27 -2.68 -2.31
C LEU A 64 -7.56 -2.72 -3.81
N ASP A 65 -8.84 -2.81 -4.19
CA ASP A 65 -9.30 -2.79 -5.57
C ASP A 65 -8.88 -1.50 -6.29
N LYS A 66 -9.14 -0.34 -5.64
CA LYS A 66 -8.71 0.99 -6.13
C LYS A 66 -7.20 1.21 -6.09
N SER A 67 -6.46 0.44 -5.29
CA SER A 67 -5.01 0.58 -5.14
C SER A 67 -4.22 -0.27 -6.12
N SER A 68 -4.90 -0.96 -7.04
CA SER A 68 -4.37 -1.35 -8.35
C SER A 68 -3.99 -0.14 -9.24
N VAL A 69 -3.95 1.06 -8.66
CA VAL A 69 -3.46 2.32 -9.24
C VAL A 69 -1.94 2.41 -8.99
N PRO A 70 -1.15 2.74 -10.02
CA PRO A 70 0.25 2.38 -10.12
C PRO A 70 1.12 3.15 -9.12
N LEU A 71 1.73 2.43 -8.19
CA LEU A 71 2.90 2.91 -7.46
C LEU A 71 4.11 2.19 -8.04
N ASN A 72 4.69 2.76 -9.10
CA ASN A 72 5.93 2.32 -9.75
C ASN A 72 6.16 0.81 -9.69
N TYR A 73 5.20 0.05 -10.22
CA TYR A 73 5.52 -1.27 -10.73
C TYR A 73 6.37 -1.02 -11.97
N THR A 74 7.68 -1.04 -11.80
CA THR A 74 8.59 -1.00 -12.94
C THR A 74 8.27 -2.19 -13.83
N ILE A 75 8.37 -2.03 -15.15
CA ILE A 75 8.09 -3.09 -16.13
C ILE A 75 8.83 -4.40 -15.75
N GLU A 76 10.01 -4.27 -15.14
CA GLU A 76 10.84 -5.36 -14.61
C GLU A 76 10.18 -6.20 -13.50
N ASP A 77 9.26 -5.65 -12.71
CA ASP A 77 8.55 -6.41 -11.69
C ASP A 77 7.39 -7.24 -12.27
N PHE A 78 6.80 -6.79 -13.39
CA PHE A 78 5.77 -7.54 -14.15
C PHE A 78 6.37 -8.77 -14.82
N GLU A 79 7.52 -8.60 -15.46
CA GLU A 79 8.22 -9.68 -16.17
C GLU A 79 8.65 -10.80 -15.21
N LYS A 80 9.12 -10.47 -14.01
CA LYS A 80 9.44 -11.46 -12.97
C LYS A 80 8.22 -12.27 -12.49
N ASN A 81 7.04 -11.65 -12.49
CA ASN A 81 5.81 -12.34 -12.07
C ASN A 81 5.27 -13.26 -13.18
N LEU A 82 5.42 -12.90 -14.45
CA LEU A 82 5.04 -13.76 -15.57
C LEU A 82 5.92 -15.01 -15.65
N ASP A 83 7.25 -14.85 -15.49
CA ASP A 83 8.21 -15.97 -15.48
C ASP A 83 7.94 -16.95 -14.33
N THR A 84 7.54 -16.41 -13.18
CA THR A 84 7.13 -17.25 -12.04
C THR A 84 5.86 -18.03 -12.35
N LEU A 85 4.85 -17.41 -12.98
CA LEU A 85 3.59 -18.09 -13.32
C LEU A 85 3.75 -19.15 -14.42
N GLU A 86 4.59 -18.91 -15.43
CA GLU A 86 4.88 -19.89 -16.48
C GLU A 86 5.63 -21.11 -15.93
N ARG A 87 6.49 -20.93 -14.93
CA ARG A 87 7.21 -22.05 -14.28
C ARG A 87 6.37 -22.92 -13.34
N ILE A 88 5.22 -22.42 -12.90
CA ILE A 88 4.31 -23.17 -12.00
C ILE A 88 3.15 -23.79 -12.78
N THR A 89 2.84 -23.25 -13.97
CA THR A 89 1.73 -23.73 -14.81
C THR A 89 2.17 -24.47 -16.07
N GLY A 90 3.46 -24.43 -16.43
CA GLY A 90 4.10 -25.33 -17.41
C GLY A 90 4.76 -26.54 -16.77
#